data_AF-W6RKQ1-F1
#
_entry.id   AF-W6RKQ1-F1
#
_cell.length_a   1.000
_cell.length_b   1.000
_cell.length_c   1.000
_cell.angle_alpha   90.00
_cell.angle_beta   90.00
_cell.angle_gamma   90.00
#
_symmetry.space_group_name_H-M   'P 1'
#
loop_
_entity.id
_entity.type
_entity.pdbx_description
1 polymer ?
#
loop_
_entity_poly.entity_id
_entity_poly.type
_entity_poly.pdbx_seq_one_letter_code
_entity_poly.pdbx_strand_id
1 'polypeptide(L)'
;MSLAKIHIAKAQLGLDDATYRALLARVAGVRSAKDLDRRQAAAVLAEFERLGFKPQPAKKQGRARPNPAGSRKTVMRKVEALLTEARRPWSYADSMALHMFKVARVEWLDDSQLQRLMQALIIDAGRHGRL
;
A
#
# COMPACT_ATOMS: atom_id res chain seq x y z
N MET A 1 -14.23 -6.88 9.70
CA MET A 1 -15.17 -7.04 8.57
C MET A 1 -14.88 -5.95 7.55
N SER A 2 -14.61 -6.23 6.27
CA SER A 2 -14.25 -5.16 5.32
C SER A 2 -15.47 -4.61 4.59
N LEU A 3 -16.27 -3.78 5.27
CA LEU A 3 -17.32 -2.95 4.66
C LEU A 3 -16.84 -2.24 3.39
N ALA A 4 -15.56 -1.83 3.38
CA ALA A 4 -14.89 -1.25 2.23
C ALA A 4 -15.05 -2.09 0.94
N LYS A 5 -14.89 -3.42 1.00
CA LYS A 5 -15.01 -4.27 -0.20
C LYS A 5 -16.41 -4.28 -0.79
N ILE A 6 -17.44 -4.28 0.07
CA ILE A 6 -18.84 -4.26 -0.34
C ILE A 6 -19.17 -2.93 -1.04
N HIS A 7 -18.68 -1.82 -0.50
CA HIS A 7 -18.84 -0.51 -1.13
C HIS A 7 -18.06 -0.37 -2.45
N ILE A 8 -16.86 -0.94 -2.53
CA ILE A 8 -16.09 -1.00 -3.80
C ILE A 8 -16.86 -1.83 -4.84
N ALA A 9 -17.41 -2.98 -4.44
CA ALA A 9 -18.19 -3.82 -5.33
C ALA A 9 -19.44 -3.11 -5.85
N LYS A 10 -20.17 -2.40 -4.98
CA LYS A 10 -21.31 -1.55 -5.38
C LYS A 10 -20.89 -0.53 -6.46
N ALA A 11 -19.79 0.18 -6.23
CA ALA A 11 -19.30 1.20 -7.16
C ALA A 11 -18.84 0.59 -8.50
N GLN A 12 -18.11 -0.54 -8.45
CA GLN A 12 -17.62 -1.23 -9.65
C GLN A 12 -18.75 -1.82 -10.50
N LEU A 13 -19.81 -2.31 -9.85
CA LEU A 13 -21.01 -2.85 -10.51
C LEU A 13 -22.00 -1.75 -10.92
N GLY A 14 -21.76 -0.48 -10.58
CA GLY A 14 -22.66 0.63 -10.90
C GLY A 14 -24.05 0.52 -10.24
N LEU A 15 -24.16 -0.18 -9.10
CA LEU A 15 -25.44 -0.39 -8.45
C LEU A 15 -25.92 0.89 -7.76
N ASP A 16 -27.14 1.30 -8.06
CA ASP A 16 -27.80 2.37 -7.31
C ASP A 16 -28.14 1.93 -5.87
N ASP A 17 -28.54 2.89 -5.05
CA ASP A 17 -28.86 2.69 -3.65
C ASP A 17 -30.03 1.73 -3.41
N ALA A 18 -31.00 1.69 -4.32
CA ALA A 18 -32.19 0.85 -4.19
C ALA A 18 -31.87 -0.62 -4.53
N THR A 19 -31.21 -0.84 -5.66
CA THR A 19 -30.74 -2.13 -6.15
C THR A 19 -29.75 -2.76 -5.18
N TYR A 20 -28.82 -1.95 -4.64
CA TYR A 20 -27.89 -2.39 -3.62
C TYR A 20 -28.62 -2.87 -2.36
N ARG A 21 -29.58 -2.10 -1.84
CA ARG A 21 -30.36 -2.51 -0.65
C ARG A 21 -31.23 -3.74 -0.92
N ALA A 22 -31.80 -3.86 -2.12
CA ALA A 22 -32.58 -5.04 -2.54
C ALA A 22 -31.70 -6.30 -2.61
N LEU A 23 -30.47 -6.18 -3.12
CA LEU A 23 -29.51 -7.28 -3.16
C LEU A 23 -29.12 -7.73 -1.75
N LEU A 24 -28.83 -6.79 -0.85
CA LEU A 24 -28.53 -7.11 0.57
C LEU A 24 -29.71 -7.81 1.25
N ALA A 25 -30.94 -7.34 1.01
CA ALA A 25 -32.13 -7.95 1.58
C ALA A 25 -32.35 -9.38 1.03
N ARG A 26 -32.10 -9.60 -0.26
CA ARG A 26 -32.26 -10.91 -0.90
C ARG A 26 -31.21 -11.93 -0.45
N VAL A 27 -29.95 -11.52 -0.36
CA VAL A 27 -28.82 -12.43 -0.09
C VAL A 27 -28.57 -12.63 1.40
N ALA A 28 -28.75 -11.58 2.20
CA ALA A 28 -28.39 -11.57 3.61
C ALA A 28 -29.55 -11.21 4.55
N GLY A 29 -30.73 -10.85 4.04
CA GLY A 29 -31.89 -10.47 4.87
C GLY A 29 -31.78 -9.09 5.53
N VAL A 30 -30.74 -8.31 5.22
CA VAL A 30 -30.47 -7.01 5.85
C VAL A 30 -30.58 -5.86 4.86
N ARG A 31 -30.91 -4.67 5.34
CA ARG A 31 -31.02 -3.47 4.49
C ARG A 31 -29.76 -2.59 4.51
N SER A 32 -28.81 -2.90 5.38
CA SER A 32 -27.56 -2.17 5.54
C SER A 32 -26.39 -3.13 5.63
N ALA A 33 -25.28 -2.78 4.97
CA ALA A 33 -24.05 -3.55 5.09
C ALA A 33 -23.47 -3.53 6.52
N LYS A 34 -23.86 -2.55 7.34
CA LYS A 34 -23.46 -2.48 8.76
C LYS A 34 -24.04 -3.63 9.59
N ASP A 35 -25.16 -4.19 9.16
CA ASP A 35 -25.87 -5.25 9.87
C ASP A 35 -25.44 -6.66 9.42
N LEU A 36 -24.51 -6.74 8.46
CA LEU A 36 -23.99 -8.02 8.00
C LEU A 36 -23.14 -8.67 9.09
N ASP A 37 -23.26 -9.99 9.22
CA ASP A 37 -22.31 -10.85 9.90
C ASP A 37 -21.20 -11.34 8.94
N ARG A 38 -20.23 -12.10 9.45
CA ARG A 38 -19.10 -12.60 8.64
C ARG A 38 -19.54 -13.54 7.51
N ARG A 39 -20.55 -14.38 7.74
CA ARG A 39 -21.05 -15.35 6.75
C ARG A 39 -21.88 -14.64 5.69
N GLN A 40 -22.76 -13.74 6.10
CA GLN A 40 -23.57 -12.91 5.21
C GLN A 40 -22.71 -12.02 4.33
N ALA A 41 -21.65 -11.40 4.88
CA ALA A 41 -20.71 -10.61 4.09
C ALA A 41 -20.01 -11.45 3.01
N ALA A 42 -19.66 -12.71 3.32
CA ALA A 42 -19.08 -13.63 2.34
C ALA A 42 -20.08 -14.01 1.23
N ALA A 43 -21.34 -14.29 1.60
CA ALA A 43 -22.40 -14.59 0.64
C ALA A 43 -22.69 -13.40 -0.31
N VAL A 44 -22.73 -12.18 0.23
CA VAL A 44 -22.91 -10.95 -0.56
C VAL A 44 -21.74 -10.74 -1.51
N LEU A 45 -20.49 -10.95 -1.07
CA LEU A 45 -19.32 -10.85 -1.94
C LEU A 45 -19.34 -11.90 -3.05
N ALA A 46 -19.75 -13.14 -2.76
CA ALA A 46 -19.90 -14.18 -3.78
C ALA A 46 -20.97 -13.81 -4.83
N GLU A 47 -22.10 -13.23 -4.40
CA GLU A 47 -23.10 -12.74 -5.34
C GLU A 47 -22.57 -11.57 -6.19
N PHE A 48 -21.79 -10.67 -5.61
CA PHE A 48 -21.13 -9.62 -6.38
C PHE A 48 -20.15 -10.19 -7.41
N GLU A 49 -19.34 -11.19 -7.04
CA GLU A 49 -18.41 -11.86 -7.97
C GLU A 49 -19.19 -12.51 -9.13
N ARG A 50 -20.33 -13.14 -8.85
CA ARG A 50 -21.24 -13.68 -9.86
C ARG A 50 -21.79 -12.61 -10.80
N LEU A 51 -22.03 -11.40 -10.29
CA LEU A 51 -22.48 -10.24 -11.07
C LEU A 51 -21.34 -9.53 -11.82
N GLY A 52 -20.09 -10.02 -11.72
CA GLY A 52 -18.94 -9.49 -12.43
C GLY A 52 -18.02 -8.61 -11.60
N PHE A 53 -18.18 -8.56 -10.28
CA PHE A 53 -17.22 -7.91 -9.39
C PHE A 53 -15.89 -8.68 -9.46
N LYS A 54 -14.84 -7.96 -9.84
CA LYS A 54 -13.47 -8.49 -9.82
C LYS A 54 -12.75 -7.83 -8.66
N PRO A 55 -12.52 -8.53 -7.53
CA PRO A 55 -11.82 -7.94 -6.40
C PRO A 55 -10.43 -7.51 -6.84
N GLN A 56 -10.22 -6.20 -6.93
CA GLN A 56 -8.89 -5.69 -7.19
C GLN A 56 -8.02 -5.98 -5.96
N PRO A 57 -6.79 -6.48 -6.14
CA PRO A 57 -5.83 -6.47 -5.05
C PRO A 57 -5.74 -5.02 -4.56
N ALA A 58 -5.75 -4.83 -3.23
CA ALA A 58 -5.56 -3.51 -2.66
C ALA A 58 -4.33 -2.89 -3.35
N LYS A 59 -4.51 -1.74 -4.01
CA LYS A 59 -3.37 -0.98 -4.53
C LYS A 59 -2.46 -0.78 -3.32
N LYS A 60 -1.32 -1.50 -3.30
CA LYS A 60 -0.30 -1.30 -2.29
C LYS A 60 0.12 0.14 -2.50
N GLN A 61 -0.42 1.06 -1.71
CA GLN A 61 0.04 2.44 -1.69
C GLN A 61 1.53 2.32 -1.44
N GLY A 62 2.33 2.70 -2.45
CA GLY A 62 3.78 2.65 -2.33
C GLY A 62 4.18 3.37 -1.06
N ARG A 63 5.23 2.89 -0.40
CA ARG A 63 5.72 3.51 0.83
C ARG A 63 5.85 5.03 0.62
N ALA A 64 5.16 5.80 1.45
CA ALA A 64 5.26 7.26 1.43
C ALA A 64 6.71 7.69 1.71
N ARG A 65 7.09 8.82 1.10
CA ARG A 65 8.41 9.40 1.32
C ARG A 65 8.61 9.72 2.82
N PRO A 66 9.73 9.31 3.42
CA PRO A 66 10.08 9.70 4.78
C PRO A 66 10.27 11.22 4.92
N ASN A 67 9.80 11.79 6.04
CA ASN A 67 10.00 13.20 6.39
C ASN A 67 10.85 13.32 7.67
N PRO A 68 12.20 13.25 7.57
CA PRO A 68 13.06 13.31 8.75
C PRO A 68 13.23 14.74 9.27
N ALA A 69 13.61 14.85 10.55
CA ALA A 69 13.92 16.13 11.20
C ALA A 69 15.21 16.77 10.65
N GLY A 70 15.18 18.10 10.52
CA GLY A 70 16.32 19.02 10.33
C GLY A 70 17.54 18.48 9.57
N SER A 71 18.61 18.18 10.31
CA SER A 71 19.95 17.83 9.83
C SER A 71 20.00 16.68 8.82
N ARG A 72 19.02 15.76 8.87
CA ARG A 72 18.97 14.56 8.02
C ARG A 72 18.32 14.78 6.65
N LYS A 73 17.65 15.92 6.43
CA LYS A 73 16.89 16.19 5.20
C LYS A 73 17.75 16.15 3.95
N THR A 74 18.98 16.67 4.02
CA THR A 74 19.89 16.72 2.87
C THR A 74 20.29 15.32 2.41
N VAL A 75 20.65 14.44 3.36
CA VAL A 75 21.03 13.05 3.06
C VAL A 75 19.83 12.27 2.55
N MET A 76 18.66 12.45 3.18
CA MET A 76 17.42 11.81 2.75
C MET A 76 17.00 12.21 1.32
N ARG A 77 17.20 13.48 0.93
CA ARG A 77 17.00 13.95 -0.45
C ARG A 77 17.95 13.28 -1.44
N LYS A 78 19.22 13.09 -1.07
CA LYS A 78 20.18 12.36 -1.92
C LYS A 78 19.78 10.90 -2.09
N VAL A 79 19.38 10.23 -1.00
CA VAL A 79 18.85 8.86 -1.05
C VAL A 79 17.63 8.78 -1.98
N GLU A 80 16.71 9.74 -1.90
CA GLU A 80 15.56 9.81 -2.80
C GLU A 80 15.97 9.94 -4.27
N ALA A 81 16.93 10.82 -4.57
CA ALA A 81 17.41 11.02 -5.94
C ALA A 81 18.01 9.72 -6.50
N LEU A 82 18.85 9.02 -5.73
CA LEU A 82 19.44 7.73 -6.12
C LEU A 82 18.37 6.66 -6.36
N LEU A 83 17.35 6.59 -5.50
CA LEU A 83 16.23 5.68 -5.69
C LEU A 83 15.44 6.01 -6.97
N THR A 84 15.20 7.29 -7.23
CA THR A 84 14.44 7.77 -8.38
C THR A 84 15.18 7.47 -9.69
N GLU A 85 16.47 7.76 -9.75
CA GLU A 85 17.35 7.45 -10.88
C GLU A 85 17.39 5.95 -11.16
N ALA A 86 17.46 5.13 -10.10
CA ALA A 86 17.40 3.67 -10.21
C ALA A 86 15.99 3.11 -10.48
N ARG A 87 14.95 3.96 -10.53
CA ARG A 87 13.53 3.58 -10.60
C ARG A 87 13.11 2.59 -9.50
N ARG A 88 13.69 2.74 -8.30
CA ARG A 88 13.43 1.89 -7.13
C ARG A 88 12.52 2.60 -6.12
N PRO A 89 11.55 1.90 -5.51
CA PRO A 89 10.69 2.48 -4.48
C PRO A 89 11.43 2.62 -3.14
N TRP A 90 10.89 3.46 -2.24
CA TRP A 90 11.37 3.60 -0.86
C TRP A 90 11.40 2.30 -0.04
N SER A 91 10.63 1.28 -0.43
CA SER A 91 10.70 -0.04 0.20
C SER A 91 12.04 -0.75 -0.07
N TYR A 92 12.73 -0.43 -1.17
CA TYR A 92 14.06 -0.95 -1.44
C TYR A 92 15.08 -0.43 -0.42
N ALA A 93 15.03 0.87 -0.12
CA ALA A 93 15.90 1.46 0.90
C ALA A 93 15.58 0.96 2.31
N ASP A 94 14.32 0.65 2.63
CA ASP A 94 13.96 -0.04 3.88
C ASP A 94 14.57 -1.44 3.96
N SER A 95 14.49 -2.22 2.88
CA SER A 95 15.13 -3.53 2.84
C SER A 95 16.65 -3.41 3.03
N MET A 96 17.31 -2.45 2.37
CA MET A 96 18.74 -2.21 2.58
C MET A 96 19.06 -1.80 4.02
N ALA A 97 18.28 -0.90 4.62
CA ALA A 97 18.44 -0.52 6.02
C ALA A 97 18.27 -1.73 6.97
N LEU A 98 17.31 -2.61 6.68
CA LEU A 98 17.08 -3.84 7.43
C LEU A 98 18.27 -4.81 7.27
N HIS A 99 18.81 -4.95 6.06
CA HIS A 99 19.95 -5.83 5.83
C HIS A 99 21.24 -5.32 6.49
N MET A 100 21.54 -4.02 6.35
CA MET A 100 22.78 -3.40 6.81
C MET A 100 22.80 -3.09 8.31
N PHE A 101 21.67 -2.64 8.87
CA PHE A 101 21.61 -2.10 10.23
C PHE A 101 20.57 -2.77 11.12
N LYS A 102 19.80 -3.74 10.60
CA LYS A 102 18.68 -4.39 11.31
C LYS A 102 17.58 -3.41 11.71
N VAL A 103 17.48 -2.29 10.99
CA VAL A 103 16.45 -1.26 11.21
C VAL A 103 15.42 -1.32 10.09
N ALA A 104 14.15 -1.49 10.44
CA ALA A 104 13.09 -1.73 9.45
C ALA A 104 12.74 -0.50 8.59
N ARG A 105 13.06 0.71 9.04
CA ARG A 105 12.74 1.96 8.33
C ARG A 105 13.93 2.89 8.25
N VAL A 106 14.16 3.46 7.06
CA VAL A 106 15.24 4.44 6.83
C VAL A 106 15.13 5.67 7.75
N GLU A 107 13.93 6.07 8.15
CA GLU A 107 13.73 7.24 9.04
C GLU A 107 14.17 7.02 10.49
N TRP A 108 14.33 5.76 10.90
CA TRP A 108 14.81 5.38 12.23
C TRP A 108 16.32 5.25 12.29
N LEU A 109 17.01 5.40 11.15
CA LEU A 109 18.47 5.44 11.13
C LEU A 109 18.99 6.71 11.81
N ASP A 110 20.08 6.54 12.55
CA ASP A 110 20.90 7.65 13.01
C ASP A 110 21.66 8.30 11.83
N ASP A 111 22.29 9.44 12.09
CA ASP A 111 22.99 10.23 11.06
C ASP A 111 24.11 9.43 10.38
N SER A 112 24.85 8.60 11.13
CA SER A 112 25.95 7.79 10.61
C SER A 112 25.45 6.64 9.74
N GLN A 113 24.43 5.94 10.22
CA GLN A 113 23.77 4.86 9.48
C GLN A 113 23.13 5.37 8.18
N LEU A 114 22.50 6.54 8.21
CA LEU A 114 21.90 7.15 7.02
C LEU A 114 22.96 7.53 5.97
N GLN A 115 24.10 8.08 6.40
CA GLN A 115 25.23 8.37 5.52
C GLN A 115 25.80 7.08 4.89
N ARG A 116 25.96 6.02 5.69
CA ARG A 116 26.43 4.70 5.20
C ARG A 116 25.44 4.06 4.22
N LEU A 117 24.13 4.19 4.46
CA LEU A 117 23.10 3.74 3.52
C LEU A 117 23.22 4.47 2.17
N MET A 118 23.38 5.80 2.20
CA MET A 118 23.57 6.61 0.99
C MET A 118 24.81 6.16 0.20
N GLN A 119 25.94 5.94 0.87
CA GLN A 119 27.16 5.45 0.22
C GLN A 119 26.96 4.07 -0.41
N ALA A 120 26.28 3.15 0.27
CA ALA A 120 25.94 1.85 -0.29
C ALA A 120 25.07 1.95 -1.55
N LEU A 121 24.11 2.88 -1.58
CA LEU A 121 23.29 3.15 -2.76
C LEU A 121 24.10 3.75 -3.92
N ILE A 122 25.08 4.62 -3.65
CA ILE A 122 25.98 5.17 -4.68
C ILE A 122 26.82 4.03 -5.29
N ILE A 123 27.38 3.15 -4.47
CA ILE A 123 28.14 1.98 -4.94
C ILE A 123 27.24 1.04 -5.75
N ASP A 124 26.00 0.81 -5.29
CA ASP A 124 25.01 0.00 -6.01
C ASP A 124 24.67 0.61 -7.37
N ALA A 125 24.52 1.93 -7.47
CA ALA A 125 24.29 2.63 -8.73
C ALA A 125 25.47 2.47 -9.72
N GLY A 126 26.71 2.58 -9.22
CA GLY A 126 27.92 2.38 -10.03
C GLY A 126 28.07 0.95 -10.56
N ARG A 127 27.73 -0.07 -9.77
CA ARG A 127 27.75 -1.48 -10.19
C ARG A 127 26.74 -1.80 -11.29
N HIS A 128 25.65 -1.03 -11.36
CA HIS A 128 24.62 -1.19 -12.37
C HIS A 128 24.77 -0.24 -13.56
N GLY A 129 25.92 0.44 -13.71
CA GLY A 129 26.30 1.23 -14.89
C GLY A 129 25.48 2.51 -15.13
N ARG A 130 25.10 3.23 -14.06
CA ARG A 130 24.24 4.43 -14.14
C ARG A 130 24.86 5.65 -13.45
N LEU A 131 26.09 6.01 -13.79
CA LEU A 131 26.71 7.29 -13.44
C LEU A 131 27.20 7.98 -14.72
#